data_AF-A0A5C8BEL8-F1
#
_entry.id   AF-A0A5C8BEL8-F1
#
_cell.length_a   1.000
_cell.length_b   1.000
_cell.length_c   1.000
_cell.angle_alpha   90.00
_cell.angle_beta   90.00
_cell.angle_gamma   90.00
#
_symmetry.space_group_name_H-M   'P 1'
#
loop_
_entity.id
_entity.type
_entity.pdbx_description
1 polymer ?
#
loop_
_entity_poly.entity_id
_entity_poly.type
_entity_poly.pdbx_seq_one_letter_code
_entity_poly.pdbx_strand_id
1 'polypeptide(L)'
;MIDQITESLLRNAGQFDVHKWSDYPKIKAVTEALFGEIVAHRKSKNPKSRIAKPEQLRKHLRVLLIDLYVASKSANPWQGISKHKPDYLEKSRYRKIYLTYDLLIPLINDLVEIGYVDQEIGFKDRITSRGYRTRVKASSSLIEFIEADKYGVKTLTKAVGITGIVIDNPEAERETIVLRDADKRPLDYEDTPATNWMRDNLRIINARLTSAEISLRISDDQWGELNARS
;
A
#
# COMPACT_ATOMS: atom_id res chain seq x y z
N MET A 1 -7.58 -6.48 25.14
CA MET A 1 -8.76 -6.98 24.41
C MET A 1 -8.98 -5.99 23.29
N ILE A 2 -8.93 -6.42 22.02
CA ILE A 2 -9.17 -5.52 20.88
C ILE A 2 -10.63 -5.07 20.98
N ASP A 3 -10.90 -3.77 20.88
CA ASP A 3 -12.28 -3.28 20.92
C ASP A 3 -13.06 -3.67 19.65
N GLN A 4 -14.40 -3.64 19.72
CA GLN A 4 -15.27 -4.08 18.63
C GLN A 4 -15.06 -3.28 17.33
N ILE A 5 -14.69 -2.00 17.44
CA ILE A 5 -14.44 -1.12 16.29
C ILE A 5 -13.18 -1.60 15.57
N THR A 6 -12.10 -1.81 16.31
CA THR A 6 -10.82 -2.28 15.79
C THR A 6 -10.97 -3.67 15.19
N GLU A 7 -11.73 -4.56 15.81
CA GLU A 7 -12.01 -5.88 15.23
C GLU A 7 -12.74 -5.77 13.88
N SER A 8 -13.75 -4.89 13.78
CA SER A 8 -14.46 -4.61 12.53
C SER A 8 -13.52 -4.04 11.45
N LEU A 9 -12.65 -3.10 11.83
CA LEU A 9 -11.65 -2.52 10.92
C LEU A 9 -10.65 -3.57 10.44
N LEU A 10 -10.18 -4.45 11.31
CA LEU A 10 -9.27 -5.54 10.94
C LEU A 10 -9.93 -6.56 10.00
N ARG A 11 -11.23 -6.83 10.17
CA ARG A 11 -12.02 -7.69 9.27
C ARG A 11 -12.16 -7.09 7.88
N ASN A 12 -12.41 -5.78 7.82
CA ASN A 12 -12.64 -5.02 6.59
C ASN A 12 -11.39 -4.28 6.08
N ALA A 13 -10.20 -4.72 6.49
CA ALA A 13 -8.94 -4.12 6.08
C ALA A 13 -8.79 -4.17 4.55
N GLY A 14 -8.24 -3.09 3.98
CA GLY A 14 -7.86 -3.06 2.57
C GLY A 14 -6.78 -4.10 2.28
N GLN A 15 -6.52 -4.38 1.01
CA GLN A 15 -5.44 -5.27 0.62
C GLN A 15 -4.22 -4.44 0.22
N PHE A 16 -3.07 -4.68 0.88
CA PHE A 16 -1.82 -3.96 0.61
C PHE A 16 -1.56 -3.82 -0.89
N ASP A 17 -1.61 -2.61 -1.44
CA ASP A 17 -1.53 -2.42 -2.89
C ASP A 17 -0.10 -2.25 -3.35
N VAL A 18 0.44 -3.33 -3.91
CA VAL A 18 1.80 -3.41 -4.41
C VAL A 18 2.05 -2.42 -5.57
N HIS A 19 1.01 -1.98 -6.28
CA HIS A 19 1.17 -1.15 -7.46
C HIS A 19 1.24 0.35 -7.15
N LYS A 20 0.97 0.76 -5.91
CA LYS A 20 1.06 2.17 -5.51
C LYS A 20 2.50 2.62 -5.50
N TRP A 21 2.78 3.63 -6.32
CA TRP A 21 4.11 4.23 -6.47
C TRP A 21 4.01 5.75 -6.44
N SER A 22 5.14 6.42 -6.32
CA SER A 22 5.23 7.88 -6.40
C SER A 22 6.63 8.27 -6.82
N ASP A 23 6.72 9.15 -7.82
CA ASP A 23 7.98 9.72 -8.27
C ASP A 23 8.22 11.14 -7.80
N TYR A 24 7.30 11.70 -7.01
CA TYR A 24 7.45 13.03 -6.44
C TYR A 24 8.74 13.12 -5.60
N PRO A 25 9.60 14.13 -5.83
CA PRO A 25 10.84 14.29 -5.08
C PRO A 25 10.65 14.33 -3.56
N LYS A 26 9.53 14.88 -3.10
CA LYS A 26 9.14 14.93 -1.69
C LYS A 26 8.97 13.54 -1.09
N ILE A 27 8.30 12.63 -1.79
CA ILE A 27 8.12 11.24 -1.34
C ILE A 27 9.45 10.47 -1.38
N LYS A 28 10.29 10.73 -2.39
CA LYS A 28 11.65 10.18 -2.45
C LYS A 28 12.49 10.62 -1.24
N ALA A 29 12.44 11.90 -0.88
CA ALA A 29 13.15 12.43 0.28
C ALA A 29 12.72 11.76 1.60
N VAL A 30 11.41 11.57 1.81
CA VAL A 30 10.90 10.82 2.99
C VAL A 30 11.38 9.37 2.96
N THR A 31 11.35 8.73 1.79
CA THR A 31 11.83 7.34 1.61
C THR A 31 13.31 7.22 2.00
N GLU A 32 14.17 8.15 1.56
CA GLU A 32 15.60 8.13 1.90
C GLU A 32 15.85 8.37 3.39
N ALA A 33 15.12 9.29 4.00
CA ALA A 33 15.26 9.55 5.43
C ALA A 33 14.84 8.34 6.27
N LEU A 34 13.69 7.73 5.94
CA LEU A 34 13.21 6.53 6.62
C LEU A 34 14.11 5.32 6.37
N PHE A 35 14.70 5.21 5.18
CA PHE A 35 15.74 4.22 4.90
C PHE A 35 16.94 4.42 5.83
N GLY A 36 17.37 5.66 6.07
CA GLY A 36 18.39 6.00 7.07
C GLY A 36 18.08 5.48 8.47
N GLU A 37 16.86 5.67 8.96
CA GLU A 37 16.39 5.14 10.26
C GLU A 37 16.49 3.61 10.32
N ILE A 38 16.09 2.91 9.25
CA ILE A 38 16.20 1.45 9.16
C ILE A 38 17.67 1.01 9.18
N VAL A 39 18.56 1.71 8.48
CA VAL A 39 19.99 1.39 8.50
C VAL A 39 20.58 1.61 9.89
N ALA A 40 20.22 2.72 10.56
CA ALA A 40 20.67 3.02 11.91
C ALA A 40 20.19 1.94 12.91
N HIS A 41 18.92 1.54 12.83
CA HIS A 41 18.33 0.48 13.65
C HIS A 41 19.00 -0.88 13.43
N ARG A 42 19.22 -1.28 12.18
CA ARG A 42 19.92 -2.55 11.90
C ARG A 42 21.36 -2.54 12.41
N LYS A 43 22.04 -1.39 12.36
CA LYS A 43 23.42 -1.22 12.86
C LYS A 43 23.48 -1.16 14.39
N SER A 44 22.48 -0.58 15.06
CA SER A 44 22.43 -0.57 16.53
C SER A 44 22.30 -2.00 17.09
N LYS A 45 21.57 -2.87 16.38
CA LYS A 45 21.48 -4.31 16.70
C LYS A 45 22.73 -5.10 16.35
N ASN A 46 23.34 -4.81 15.20
CA ASN A 46 24.56 -5.46 14.75
C ASN A 46 25.42 -4.46 13.95
N PRO A 47 26.51 -3.92 14.53
CA PRO A 47 27.35 -2.92 13.87
C PRO A 47 27.97 -3.40 12.53
N LYS A 48 28.10 -4.71 12.34
CA LYS A 48 28.62 -5.33 11.10
C LYS A 48 27.52 -5.64 10.08
N SER A 49 26.26 -5.33 10.39
CA SER A 49 25.11 -5.57 9.51
C SER A 49 25.30 -4.85 8.18
N ARG A 50 25.14 -5.60 7.09
CA ARG A 50 25.14 -5.06 5.72
C ARG A 50 23.71 -4.98 5.22
N ILE A 51 23.39 -3.89 4.54
CA ILE A 51 22.09 -3.74 3.91
C ILE A 51 22.11 -4.50 2.58
N ALA A 52 21.43 -5.64 2.54
CA ALA A 52 21.27 -6.40 1.31
C ALA A 52 20.42 -5.61 0.30
N LYS A 53 20.90 -5.53 -0.94
CA LYS A 53 20.18 -4.95 -2.09
C LYS A 53 19.53 -3.57 -1.77
N PRO A 54 20.31 -2.56 -1.37
CA PRO A 54 19.79 -1.31 -0.83
C PRO A 54 18.85 -0.57 -1.78
N GLU A 55 19.12 -0.60 -3.09
CA GLU A 55 18.22 -0.03 -4.10
C GLU A 55 16.85 -0.72 -4.14
N GLN A 56 16.82 -2.06 -4.09
CA GLN A 56 15.55 -2.80 -4.05
C GLN A 56 14.83 -2.56 -2.74
N LEU A 57 15.55 -2.49 -1.62
CA LEU A 57 14.95 -2.22 -0.31
C LEU A 57 14.27 -0.84 -0.27
N ARG A 58 14.87 0.20 -0.87
CA ARG A 58 14.22 1.51 -1.04
C ARG A 58 12.95 1.45 -1.87
N LYS A 59 12.94 0.66 -2.95
CA LYS A 59 11.72 0.44 -3.75
C LYS A 59 10.61 -0.20 -2.90
N HIS A 60 10.94 -1.23 -2.11
CA HIS A 60 9.98 -1.88 -1.22
C HIS A 60 9.45 -0.91 -0.17
N LEU A 61 10.35 -0.11 0.42
CA LEU A 61 10.00 0.92 1.39
C LEU A 61 9.08 1.96 0.79
N ARG A 62 9.33 2.42 -0.44
CA ARG A 62 8.48 3.42 -1.09
C ARG A 62 7.07 2.91 -1.35
N VAL A 63 6.94 1.69 -1.89
CA VAL A 63 5.62 1.06 -2.10
C VAL A 63 4.88 0.94 -0.76
N LEU A 64 5.56 0.45 0.28
CA LEU A 64 4.98 0.30 1.61
C LEU A 64 4.55 1.65 2.21
N LEU A 65 5.44 2.64 2.14
CA LEU A 65 5.24 3.98 2.66
C LEU A 65 3.98 4.63 2.07
N ILE A 66 3.85 4.60 0.75
CA ILE A 66 2.74 5.23 0.04
C ILE A 66 1.43 4.50 0.35
N ASP A 67 1.43 3.16 0.30
CA ASP A 67 0.20 2.40 0.55
C ASP A 67 -0.34 2.64 1.96
N LEU A 68 0.54 2.60 2.98
CA LEU A 68 0.15 2.85 4.36
C LEU A 68 -0.24 4.31 4.61
N TYR A 69 0.48 5.26 4.01
CA TYR A 69 0.15 6.67 4.15
C TYR A 69 -1.22 6.99 3.54
N VAL A 70 -1.49 6.54 2.32
CA VAL A 70 -2.81 6.71 1.68
C VAL A 70 -3.90 6.02 2.48
N ALA A 71 -3.66 4.80 2.97
CA ALA A 71 -4.61 4.07 3.82
C ALA A 71 -4.94 4.85 5.10
N SER A 72 -3.94 5.48 5.73
CA SER A 72 -4.11 6.29 6.96
C SER A 72 -5.08 7.47 6.80
N LYS A 73 -5.34 7.88 5.56
CA LYS A 73 -6.24 8.99 5.22
C LYS A 73 -7.60 8.53 4.72
N SER A 74 -7.87 7.23 4.80
CA SER A 74 -9.15 6.61 4.45
C SER A 74 -9.90 6.18 5.71
N ALA A 75 -11.17 5.78 5.56
CA ALA A 75 -11.98 5.31 6.67
C ALA A 75 -11.41 4.05 7.37
N ASN A 76 -10.55 3.28 6.70
CA ASN A 76 -9.88 2.13 7.30
C ASN A 76 -8.36 2.16 7.03
N PRO A 77 -7.53 2.40 8.06
CA PRO A 77 -6.08 2.52 7.89
C PRO A 77 -5.36 1.18 7.74
N TRP A 78 -6.04 0.06 7.99
CA TRP A 78 -5.40 -1.25 8.00
C TRP A 78 -5.28 -1.85 6.60
N GLN A 79 -4.09 -2.35 6.30
CA GLN A 79 -3.77 -3.07 5.08
C GLN A 79 -3.38 -4.52 5.39
N GLY A 80 -4.04 -5.45 4.72
CA GLY A 80 -3.76 -6.88 4.80
C GLY A 80 -2.54 -7.26 3.99
N ILE A 81 -1.55 -7.88 4.64
CA ILE A 81 -0.31 -8.36 4.05
C ILE A 81 -0.10 -9.85 4.33
N SER A 82 0.32 -10.60 3.31
CA SER A 82 0.74 -11.98 3.52
C SER A 82 2.14 -12.04 4.10
N LYS A 83 2.34 -12.84 5.15
CA LYS A 83 3.65 -13.27 5.64
C LYS A 83 3.98 -14.71 5.23
N HIS A 84 3.31 -15.25 4.22
CA HIS A 84 3.63 -16.58 3.68
C HIS A 84 4.57 -16.45 2.46
N LYS A 85 5.75 -17.09 2.53
CA LYS A 85 6.76 -17.05 1.46
C LYS A 85 6.24 -17.44 0.06
N PRO A 86 5.34 -18.43 -0.10
CA PRO A 86 4.76 -18.76 -1.41
C PRO A 86 4.02 -17.61 -2.11
N ASP A 87 3.43 -16.66 -1.36
CA ASP A 87 2.78 -15.49 -1.92
C ASP A 87 3.76 -14.49 -2.60
N TYR A 88 5.07 -14.77 -2.57
CA TYR A 88 6.14 -13.95 -3.14
C TYR A 88 6.96 -14.68 -4.21
N LEU A 89 6.55 -15.88 -4.62
CA LEU A 89 7.18 -16.63 -5.71
C LEU A 89 6.84 -16.02 -7.08
N GLU A 90 7.52 -16.46 -8.13
CA GLU A 90 7.25 -15.98 -9.50
C GLU A 90 5.77 -16.14 -9.88
N LYS A 91 5.24 -15.19 -10.67
CA LYS A 91 3.81 -15.01 -10.99
C LYS A 91 2.89 -14.61 -9.82
N SER A 92 3.35 -14.61 -8.56
CA SER A 92 2.56 -14.13 -7.43
C SER A 92 2.34 -12.61 -7.45
N ARG A 93 1.28 -12.13 -6.79
CA ARG A 93 0.93 -10.70 -6.69
C ARG A 93 2.11 -9.82 -6.27
N TYR A 94 2.86 -10.23 -5.25
CA TYR A 94 3.97 -9.44 -4.74
C TYR A 94 5.16 -9.45 -5.71
N ARG A 95 5.44 -10.61 -6.32
CA ARG A 95 6.59 -10.76 -7.22
C ARG A 95 6.41 -10.04 -8.56
N LYS A 96 5.17 -9.83 -9.02
CA LYS A 96 4.83 -9.10 -10.26
C LYS A 96 5.40 -7.68 -10.33
N ILE A 97 5.76 -7.09 -9.19
CA ILE A 97 6.40 -5.77 -9.14
C ILE A 97 7.74 -5.80 -8.39
N TYR A 98 8.40 -6.96 -8.45
CA TYR A 98 9.71 -7.18 -7.84
C TYR A 98 9.75 -7.09 -6.31
N LEU A 99 8.62 -7.13 -5.61
CA LEU A 99 8.61 -7.31 -4.16
C LEU A 99 8.98 -8.74 -3.81
N THR A 100 9.97 -8.89 -2.93
CA THR A 100 10.45 -10.20 -2.46
C THR A 100 10.16 -10.35 -0.97
N TYR A 101 9.87 -11.59 -0.57
CA TYR A 101 9.64 -11.93 0.83
C TYR A 101 10.82 -11.51 1.72
N ASP A 102 12.03 -11.83 1.27
CA ASP A 102 13.27 -11.63 2.02
C ASP A 102 13.67 -10.15 2.16
N LEU A 103 13.00 -9.23 1.46
CA LEU A 103 13.16 -7.78 1.64
C LEU A 103 11.96 -7.15 2.34
N LEU A 104 10.73 -7.46 1.91
CA LEU A 104 9.53 -6.79 2.43
C LEU A 104 9.23 -7.16 3.89
N ILE A 105 9.34 -8.45 4.24
CA ILE A 105 8.97 -8.89 5.58
C ILE A 105 9.97 -8.40 6.64
N PRO A 106 11.29 -8.52 6.44
CA PRO A 106 12.25 -7.92 7.38
C PRO A 106 12.09 -6.40 7.48
N LEU A 107 11.84 -5.71 6.36
CA LEU A 107 11.58 -4.28 6.35
C LEU A 107 10.39 -3.88 7.23
N ILE A 108 9.27 -4.59 7.11
CA ILE A 108 8.09 -4.34 7.95
C ILE A 108 8.42 -4.59 9.42
N ASN A 109 9.16 -5.66 9.72
CA ASN A 109 9.55 -5.95 11.09
C ASN A 109 10.45 -4.84 11.66
N ASP A 110 11.41 -4.32 10.90
CA ASP A 110 12.23 -3.18 11.32
C ASP A 110 11.36 -1.95 11.63
N LEU A 111 10.40 -1.63 10.76
CA LEU A 111 9.47 -0.51 10.94
C LEU A 111 8.54 -0.67 12.15
N VAL A 112 8.12 -1.91 12.45
CA VAL A 112 7.35 -2.22 13.66
C VAL A 112 8.20 -1.99 14.91
N GLU A 113 9.45 -2.45 14.90
CA GLU A 113 10.36 -2.32 16.06
C GLU A 113 10.75 -0.89 16.36
N ILE A 114 10.89 -0.03 15.34
CA ILE A 114 11.14 1.41 15.54
C ILE A 114 9.84 2.23 15.73
N GLY A 115 8.68 1.57 15.79
CA GLY A 115 7.40 2.20 16.12
C GLY A 115 6.74 2.99 15.00
N TYR A 116 7.13 2.78 13.74
CA TYR A 116 6.52 3.42 12.57
C TYR A 116 5.36 2.62 11.97
N VAL A 117 5.27 1.32 12.24
CA VAL A 117 4.19 0.47 11.75
C VAL A 117 3.54 -0.26 12.91
N ASP A 118 2.21 -0.14 13.03
CA ASP A 118 1.43 -0.98 13.92
C ASP A 118 1.08 -2.29 13.21
N GLN A 119 1.13 -3.40 13.93
CA GLN A 119 0.91 -4.74 13.36
C GLN A 119 -0.02 -5.58 14.23
N GLU A 120 -1.03 -6.16 13.58
CA GLU A 120 -1.87 -7.21 14.13
C GLU A 120 -1.59 -8.52 13.38
N ILE A 121 -0.96 -9.46 14.08
CA ILE A 121 -0.58 -10.76 13.51
C ILE A 121 -1.84 -11.58 13.29
N GLY A 122 -1.89 -12.27 12.14
CA GLY A 122 -3.08 -12.94 11.63
C GLY A 122 -3.92 -13.64 12.70
N PHE A 123 -5.23 -13.47 12.63
CA PHE A 123 -6.17 -14.03 13.59
C PHE A 123 -7.17 -14.94 12.88
N LYS A 124 -7.55 -16.03 13.54
CA LYS A 124 -8.66 -16.87 13.10
C LYS A 124 -9.92 -16.32 13.72
N ASP A 125 -10.85 -15.86 12.89
CA ASP A 125 -12.18 -15.54 13.33
C ASP A 125 -12.88 -16.82 13.78
N ARG A 126 -13.20 -16.92 15.06
CA ARG A 126 -13.79 -18.12 15.66
C ARG A 126 -15.27 -18.29 15.27
N ILE A 127 -15.94 -17.23 14.85
CA ILE A 127 -17.35 -17.25 14.45
C ILE A 127 -17.48 -17.79 13.01
N THR A 128 -16.70 -17.24 12.08
CA THR A 128 -16.75 -17.67 10.67
C THR A 128 -15.72 -18.76 10.32
N SER A 129 -14.86 -19.14 11.27
CA SER A 129 -13.69 -20.01 11.08
C SER A 129 -12.69 -19.53 10.02
N ARG A 130 -12.80 -18.29 9.54
CA ARG A 130 -11.90 -17.71 8.52
C ARG A 130 -10.59 -17.24 9.14
N GLY A 131 -9.48 -17.66 8.53
CA GLY A 131 -8.15 -17.14 8.84
C GLY A 131 -7.91 -15.80 8.15
N TYR A 132 -7.56 -14.79 8.93
CA TYR A 132 -7.19 -13.48 8.43
C TYR A 132 -5.66 -13.33 8.39
N ARG A 133 -5.14 -12.85 7.26
CA ARG A 133 -3.72 -12.47 7.07
C ARG A 133 -3.26 -11.41 8.09
N THR A 134 -1.97 -11.12 8.15
CA THR A 134 -1.46 -10.02 9.01
C THR A 134 -2.02 -8.68 8.54
N ARG A 135 -2.35 -7.79 9.49
CA ARG A 135 -2.74 -6.40 9.19
C ARG A 135 -1.66 -5.46 9.66
N VAL A 136 -1.37 -4.45 8.85
CA VAL A 136 -0.42 -3.39 9.17
C VAL A 136 -1.06 -2.03 8.87
N LYS A 137 -0.68 -1.00 9.64
CA LYS A 137 -1.03 0.39 9.34
C LYS A 137 0.14 1.31 9.70
N ALA A 138 0.15 2.52 9.14
CA ALA A 138 1.05 3.55 9.61
C ALA A 138 0.69 3.93 11.06
N SER A 139 1.69 4.00 11.94
CA SER A 139 1.51 4.58 13.27
C SER A 139 1.40 6.11 13.18
N SER A 140 0.93 6.76 14.25
CA SER A 140 0.93 8.23 14.32
C SER A 140 2.32 8.81 14.12
N SER A 141 3.35 8.17 14.69
CA SER A 141 4.76 8.58 14.53
C SER A 141 5.21 8.56 13.07
N LEU A 142 4.77 7.57 12.28
CA LEU A 142 5.11 7.53 10.85
C LEU A 142 4.38 8.62 10.07
N ILE A 143 3.10 8.88 10.39
CA ILE A 143 2.33 9.95 9.75
C ILE A 143 2.97 11.31 10.04
N GLU A 144 3.32 11.57 11.30
CA GLU A 144 4.04 12.79 11.71
C GLU A 144 5.40 12.91 11.01
N PHE A 145 6.15 11.81 10.89
CA PHE A 145 7.41 11.79 10.16
C PHE A 145 7.23 12.16 8.69
N ILE A 146 6.23 11.58 8.00
CA ILE A 146 5.93 11.86 6.58
C ILE A 146 5.49 13.31 6.41
N GLU A 147 4.65 13.81 7.31
CA GLU A 147 4.03 15.14 7.20
C GLU A 147 4.87 16.27 7.78
N ALA A 148 6.05 15.98 8.32
CA ALA A 148 6.98 16.99 8.81
C ALA A 148 7.27 18.04 7.74
N ASP A 149 7.23 19.33 8.13
CA ASP A 149 7.26 20.47 7.21
C ASP A 149 8.47 20.44 6.26
N LYS A 150 9.62 19.94 6.73
CA LYS A 150 10.86 19.80 5.95
C LYS A 150 10.70 18.95 4.68
N TYR A 151 9.74 18.03 4.63
CA TYR A 151 9.47 17.21 3.45
C TYR A 151 8.38 17.79 2.55
N GLY A 152 7.51 18.66 3.08
CA GLY A 152 6.46 19.32 2.33
C GLY A 152 5.40 18.39 1.73
N VAL A 153 5.26 17.15 2.23
CA VAL A 153 4.27 16.15 1.77
C VAL A 153 2.86 16.62 2.07
N LYS A 154 2.62 17.22 3.25
CA LYS A 154 1.32 17.79 3.62
C LYS A 154 0.85 18.89 2.64
N THR A 155 1.77 19.74 2.20
CA THR A 155 1.46 20.76 1.18
C THR A 155 1.22 20.12 -0.19
N LEU A 156 1.97 19.07 -0.54
CA LEU A 156 1.79 18.33 -1.77
C LEU A 156 0.41 17.67 -1.83
N THR A 157 0.01 16.93 -0.79
CA THR A 157 -1.30 16.24 -0.75
C THR A 157 -2.47 17.21 -0.74
N LYS A 158 -2.32 18.41 -0.18
CA LYS A 158 -3.33 19.48 -0.32
C LYS A 158 -3.45 19.99 -1.76
N ALA A 159 -2.34 20.06 -2.50
CA ALA A 159 -2.32 20.60 -3.86
C ALA A 159 -2.85 19.62 -4.91
N VAL A 160 -2.49 18.34 -4.81
CA VAL A 160 -2.83 17.31 -5.83
C VAL A 160 -3.82 16.25 -5.33
N GLY A 161 -4.26 16.34 -4.08
CA GLY A 161 -5.03 15.29 -3.42
C GLY A 161 -4.18 14.11 -2.96
N ILE A 162 -4.74 13.30 -2.06
CA ILE A 162 -4.06 12.14 -1.46
C ILE A 162 -3.85 11.03 -2.49
N THR A 163 -4.78 10.86 -3.42
CA THR A 163 -4.64 9.92 -4.53
C THR A 163 -3.74 10.47 -5.63
N GLY A 164 -3.61 11.79 -5.80
CA GLY A 164 -2.76 12.40 -6.82
C GLY A 164 -1.26 12.29 -6.57
N ILE A 165 -0.85 11.91 -5.35
CA ILE A 165 0.55 11.52 -5.08
C ILE A 165 0.85 10.08 -5.48
N VAL A 166 -0.18 9.27 -5.75
CA VAL A 166 -0.06 7.88 -6.19
C VAL A 166 -0.05 7.84 -7.71
N ILE A 167 0.98 7.23 -8.26
CA ILE A 167 1.06 6.83 -9.66
C ILE A 167 1.17 5.32 -9.73
N ASP A 168 0.82 4.75 -10.88
CA ASP A 168 1.07 3.35 -11.13
C ASP A 168 2.58 3.10 -11.21
N ASN A 169 3.05 2.07 -10.52
CA ASN A 169 4.45 1.67 -10.61
C ASN A 169 4.79 1.40 -12.09
N PRO A 170 5.73 2.15 -12.69
CA PRO A 170 6.05 2.01 -14.12
C PRO A 170 6.66 0.65 -14.46
N GLU A 171 7.23 -0.05 -13.47
CA GLU A 171 7.78 -1.39 -13.61
C GLU A 171 6.72 -2.49 -13.42
N ALA A 172 5.46 -2.12 -13.13
CA ALA A 172 4.39 -3.07 -12.91
C ALA A 172 3.57 -3.32 -14.17
N GLU A 173 3.68 -4.51 -14.73
CA GLU A 173 2.66 -5.01 -15.65
C GLU A 173 1.38 -5.32 -14.85
N ARG A 174 0.41 -4.41 -14.90
CA ARG A 174 -0.95 -4.67 -14.40
C ARG A 174 -1.69 -5.47 -15.46
N GLU A 175 -1.81 -6.77 -15.21
CA GLU A 175 -2.76 -7.59 -15.95
C GLU A 175 -4.17 -7.04 -15.73
N THR A 176 -4.81 -6.62 -16.81
CA THR A 176 -6.10 -5.91 -16.76
C THR A 176 -7.27 -6.89 -16.68
N ILE A 177 -7.07 -8.14 -17.13
CA ILE A 177 -8.06 -9.21 -17.10
C ILE A 177 -7.49 -10.49 -16.49
N VAL A 178 -8.15 -11.02 -15.46
CA VAL A 178 -7.72 -12.24 -14.76
C VAL A 178 -8.78 -13.31 -14.91
N LEU A 179 -8.45 -14.41 -15.59
CA LEU A 179 -9.31 -15.60 -15.62
C LEU A 179 -9.31 -16.26 -14.23
N ARG A 180 -10.48 -16.66 -13.76
CA ARG A 180 -10.63 -17.36 -12.47
C ARG A 180 -11.37 -18.67 -12.65
N ASP A 181 -10.95 -19.68 -11.90
CA ASP A 181 -11.65 -20.96 -11.80
C ASP A 181 -12.95 -20.85 -10.96
N ALA A 182 -13.66 -21.98 -10.81
CA ALA A 182 -14.90 -22.05 -10.02
C ALA A 182 -14.70 -21.68 -8.54
N ASP A 183 -13.48 -21.87 -8.01
CA ASP A 183 -13.07 -21.52 -6.65
C ASP A 183 -12.57 -20.06 -6.54
N LYS A 184 -12.73 -19.25 -7.60
CA LYS A 184 -12.26 -17.86 -7.74
C LYS A 184 -10.73 -17.72 -7.69
N ARG A 185 -9.96 -18.78 -7.93
CA ARG A 185 -8.50 -18.73 -7.99
C ARG A 185 -8.04 -18.30 -9.39
N PRO A 186 -6.97 -17.49 -9.52
CA PRO A 186 -6.43 -17.13 -10.83
C PRO A 186 -5.99 -18.36 -11.63
N LEU A 187 -6.31 -18.37 -12.93
CA LEU A 187 -5.94 -19.42 -13.89
C LEU A 187 -5.16 -18.77 -15.06
N ASP A 188 -4.05 -19.38 -15.47
CA ASP A 188 -3.31 -18.94 -16.66
C ASP A 188 -4.15 -19.23 -17.92
N TYR A 189 -4.10 -18.34 -18.90
CA TYR A 189 -4.82 -18.47 -20.17
C TYR A 189 -3.96 -17.93 -21.31
N GLU A 190 -4.17 -18.49 -22.50
CA GLU A 190 -3.55 -18.01 -23.73
C GLU A 190 -4.33 -16.83 -24.30
N ASP A 191 -3.61 -15.91 -24.92
CA ASP A 191 -4.23 -14.75 -25.54
C ASP A 191 -5.07 -15.12 -26.76
N THR A 192 -6.28 -14.56 -26.80
CA THR A 192 -7.25 -14.70 -27.88
C THR A 192 -7.65 -13.32 -28.40
N PRO A 193 -8.22 -13.21 -29.60
CA PRO A 193 -8.78 -11.94 -30.08
C PRO A 193 -9.77 -11.30 -29.10
N ALA A 194 -10.55 -12.12 -28.39
CA ALA A 194 -11.50 -11.64 -27.38
C ALA A 194 -10.80 -11.06 -26.14
N THR A 195 -9.78 -11.74 -25.60
CA THR A 195 -9.05 -11.24 -24.42
C THR A 195 -8.27 -9.96 -24.73
N ASN A 196 -7.71 -9.85 -25.94
CA ASN A 196 -7.08 -8.61 -26.41
C ASN A 196 -8.09 -7.45 -26.52
N TRP A 197 -9.25 -7.69 -27.10
CA TRP A 197 -10.32 -6.69 -27.18
C TRP A 197 -10.80 -6.22 -25.79
N MET A 198 -10.93 -7.15 -24.83
CA MET A 198 -11.26 -6.81 -23.45
C MET A 198 -10.20 -5.90 -22.81
N ARG A 199 -8.90 -6.19 -23.01
CA ARG A 199 -7.81 -5.33 -22.52
C ARG A 199 -7.88 -3.94 -23.10
N ASP A 200 -8.05 -3.84 -24.42
CA ASP A 200 -8.05 -2.54 -25.09
C ASP A 200 -9.25 -1.69 -24.65
N ASN A 201 -10.43 -2.30 -24.50
CA ASN A 201 -11.59 -1.59 -23.94
C ASN A 201 -11.35 -1.11 -22.52
N LEU A 202 -10.81 -1.96 -21.64
CA LEU A 202 -10.52 -1.57 -20.27
C LEU A 202 -9.46 -0.46 -20.20
N ARG A 203 -8.45 -0.48 -21.08
CA ARG A 203 -7.47 0.62 -21.20
C ARG A 203 -8.17 1.93 -21.58
N ILE A 204 -9.07 1.90 -22.56
CA ILE A 204 -9.83 3.10 -22.98
C ILE A 204 -10.69 3.63 -21.83
N ILE A 205 -11.46 2.75 -21.17
CA ILE A 205 -12.33 3.13 -20.05
C ILE A 205 -11.50 3.73 -18.91
N ASN A 206 -10.41 3.07 -18.51
CA ASN A 206 -9.55 3.56 -17.44
C ASN A 206 -8.94 4.91 -17.79
N ALA A 207 -8.45 5.10 -19.02
CA ALA A 207 -7.92 6.39 -19.47
C ALA A 207 -8.97 7.51 -19.37
N ARG A 208 -10.23 7.21 -19.75
CA ARG A 208 -11.33 8.17 -19.63
C ARG A 208 -11.66 8.50 -18.18
N LEU A 209 -11.76 7.49 -17.31
CA LEU A 209 -12.00 7.68 -15.88
C LEU A 209 -10.89 8.49 -15.22
N THR A 210 -9.63 8.26 -15.58
CA THR A 210 -8.49 9.04 -15.09
C THR A 210 -8.53 10.50 -15.55
N SER A 211 -9.00 10.75 -16.78
CA SER A 211 -9.13 12.11 -17.32
C SER A 211 -10.41 12.85 -16.89
N ALA A 212 -11.39 12.13 -16.36
CA ALA A 212 -12.68 12.69 -16.00
C ALA A 212 -12.61 13.41 -14.65
N GLU A 213 -13.18 14.61 -14.57
CA GLU A 213 -13.42 15.27 -13.30
C GLU A 213 -14.67 14.65 -12.64
N ILE A 214 -14.45 13.83 -11.62
CA ILE A 214 -15.53 13.27 -10.80
C ILE A 214 -15.63 14.14 -9.54
N SER A 215 -16.58 15.06 -9.52
CA SER A 215 -16.85 15.94 -8.39
C SER A 215 -18.25 15.70 -7.82
N LEU A 216 -18.43 16.07 -6.54
CA LEU A 216 -19.73 16.09 -5.91
C LEU A 216 -20.37 17.46 -6.14
N ARG A 217 -21.56 17.47 -6.72
CA ARG A 217 -22.36 18.70 -6.83
C ARG A 217 -23.11 18.91 -5.53
N ILE A 218 -22.55 19.73 -4.66
CA ILE A 218 -23.15 20.15 -3.38
C ILE A 218 -23.07 21.67 -3.25
N SER A 219 -23.93 22.26 -2.43
CA SER A 219 -23.87 23.69 -2.13
C SER A 219 -22.74 24.03 -1.16
N ASP A 220 -22.37 25.31 -1.08
CA ASP A 220 -21.37 25.81 -0.12
C ASP A 220 -21.77 25.50 1.33
N ASP A 221 -23.08 25.57 1.65
CA ASP A 221 -23.61 25.20 2.97
C ASP A 221 -23.39 23.71 3.26
N GLN A 222 -23.70 22.83 2.30
CA GLN A 222 -23.48 21.39 2.42
C GLN A 222 -21.99 21.05 2.54
N TRP A 223 -21.13 21.79 1.85
CA TRP A 223 -19.68 21.67 1.97
C TRP A 223 -19.18 22.12 3.35
N GLY A 224 -19.74 23.20 3.89
CA GLY A 224 -19.47 23.67 5.26
C GLY A 224 -19.85 22.63 6.31
N GLU A 225 -21.04 22.02 6.18
CA GLU A 225 -21.49 20.93 7.05
C GLU A 225 -20.61 19.69 6.96
N LEU A 226 -20.16 19.33 5.76
CA LEU A 226 -19.29 18.17 5.54
C LEU A 226 -17.94 18.34 6.25
N ASN A 227 -17.32 19.51 6.11
CA ASN A 227 -16.01 19.80 6.71
C ASN A 227 -16.08 20.03 8.23
N ALA A 228 -17.24 20.39 8.77
CA ALA A 228 -17.44 20.52 10.21
C ALA A 228 -17.54 19.15 10.93
N ARG A 229 -17.71 18.05 10.18
CA ARG A 229 -17.86 16.68 10.72
C ARG A 229 -16.60 15.81 10.65
N SER A 230 -15.56 16.29 9.97
CA SER A 230 -14.26 15.62 9.80
C SER A 230 -13.22 16.16 10.77
#